data_AF-A0AAV4TMU6-F1
#
_entry.id   AF-A0AAV4TMU6-F1
#
_cell.length_a   1.000
_cell.length_b   1.000
_cell.length_c   1.000
_cell.angle_alpha   90.00
_cell.angle_beta   90.00
_cell.angle_gamma   90.00
#
_symmetry.space_group_name_H-M   'P 1'
#
loop_
_entity.id
_entity.type
_entity.pdbx_description
1 polymer ?
#
loop_
_entity_poly.entity_id
_entity_poly.type
_entity_poly.pdbx_seq_one_letter_code
_entity_poly.pdbx_strand_id
1 'polypeptide(L)'
;MELGKLILDGISSVANIDDQSYNILLNNVFEVTASYKLLKANKCDIKLATDKEAYSSLLSLVVEAAKHNADSASISSTLEECRWDASHISSFVNMFQTHKEKIQTALSMSIIFKNILHYFVHVCVIK
;
A
#
# COMPACT_ATOMS: atom_id res chain seq x y z
N MET A 1 10.67 10.93 -1.86
CA MET A 1 9.98 10.03 -0.90
C MET A 1 11.05 9.10 -0.36
N GLU A 2 11.14 8.92 0.96
CA GLU A 2 12.14 8.03 1.57
C GLU A 2 11.40 6.91 2.30
N LEU A 3 11.62 5.66 1.87
CA LEU A 3 10.98 4.48 2.46
C LEU A 3 12.00 3.71 3.29
N GLY A 4 11.59 3.24 4.46
CA GLY A 4 12.43 2.40 5.31
C GLY A 4 12.73 1.04 4.65
N LYS A 5 13.89 0.45 4.98
CA LYS A 5 14.34 -0.83 4.39
C LYS A 5 13.30 -1.97 4.49
N LEU A 6 12.56 -2.05 5.59
CA LEU A 6 11.52 -3.07 5.78
C LEU A 6 10.34 -2.89 4.81
N ILE A 7 9.99 -1.64 4.51
CA ILE A 7 8.93 -1.31 3.55
C ILE A 7 9.41 -1.64 2.13
N LEU A 8 10.66 -1.33 1.80
CA LEU A 8 11.24 -1.66 0.49
C LEU A 8 11.32 -3.18 0.27
N ASP A 9 11.67 -3.95 1.30
CA ASP A 9 11.71 -5.41 1.25
C ASP A 9 10.31 -6.01 1.01
N GLY A 10 9.30 -5.51 1.74
CA GLY A 10 7.91 -5.91 1.53
C GLY A 10 7.29 -5.41 0.22
N ILE A 11 7.72 -4.28 -0.34
CA ILE A 11 7.32 -3.87 -1.69
C ILE A 11 7.98 -4.79 -2.73
N SER A 12 9.24 -5.18 -2.53
CA SER A 12 9.95 -6.08 -3.43
C SER A 12 9.36 -7.49 -3.45
N SER A 13 8.73 -7.94 -2.35
CA SER A 13 8.03 -9.23 -2.32
C SER A 13 6.79 -9.24 -3.22
N VAL A 14 6.14 -8.07 -3.44
CA VAL A 14 4.99 -7.90 -4.35
C VAL A 14 5.35 -8.21 -5.80
N ALA A 15 6.59 -7.94 -6.22
CA ALA A 15 7.04 -8.17 -7.59
C ALA A 15 6.94 -9.65 -8.03
N ASN A 16 6.91 -10.58 -7.08
CA ASN A 16 6.85 -12.02 -7.35
C ASN A 16 5.43 -12.61 -7.22
N ILE A 17 4.43 -11.76 -7.00
CA ILE A 17 3.03 -12.17 -6.84
C ILE A 17 2.38 -12.29 -8.22
N ASP A 18 1.54 -13.31 -8.42
CA ASP A 18 0.73 -13.48 -9.62
C ASP A 18 -0.29 -12.32 -9.79
N ASP A 19 -0.62 -11.99 -11.05
CA ASP A 19 -1.54 -10.91 -11.39
C ASP A 19 -2.88 -10.96 -10.62
N GLN A 20 -3.48 -12.15 -10.45
CA GLN A 20 -4.78 -12.25 -9.75
C GLN A 20 -4.64 -11.81 -8.29
N SER A 21 -3.58 -12.29 -7.64
CA SER A 21 -3.29 -12.01 -6.23
C SER A 21 -2.85 -10.56 -6.04
N TYR A 22 -2.06 -10.03 -6.97
CA TYR A 22 -1.67 -8.62 -7.03
C TYR A 22 -2.89 -7.70 -7.12
N ASN A 23 -3.83 -7.99 -8.04
CA ASN A 23 -5.02 -7.16 -8.22
C ASN A 23 -5.92 -7.16 -6.97
N ILE A 24 -6.08 -8.31 -6.29
CA ILE A 24 -6.83 -8.38 -5.03
C ILE A 24 -6.14 -7.54 -3.96
N LEU A 25 -4.81 -7.68 -3.82
CA LEU A 25 -4.01 -6.94 -2.85
C LEU A 25 -4.13 -5.43 -3.08
N LEU A 26 -3.96 -4.99 -4.33
CA LEU A 26 -4.02 -3.60 -4.73
C LEU A 26 -5.39 -2.97 -4.45
N ASN A 27 -6.47 -3.65 -4.86
CA ASN A 27 -7.84 -3.17 -4.60
C ASN A 27 -8.12 -3.04 -3.10
N ASN A 28 -7.68 -3.99 -2.28
CA ASN A 28 -7.86 -3.94 -0.83
C ASN A 28 -7.10 -2.77 -0.18
N VAL A 29 -5.85 -2.51 -0.61
CA VAL A 29 -5.05 -1.39 -0.09
C VAL A 29 -5.72 -0.05 -0.42
N PHE A 30 -6.17 0.12 -1.67
CA PHE A 30 -6.82 1.36 -2.10
C PHE A 30 -8.23 1.53 -1.51
N GLU A 31 -8.98 0.45 -1.33
CA GLU A 31 -10.29 0.51 -0.67
C GLU A 31 -10.14 1.02 0.77
N VAL A 32 -9.20 0.47 1.53
CA VAL A 32 -8.96 0.85 2.94
C VAL A 32 -8.45 2.30 3.05
N THR A 33 -7.55 2.73 2.16
CA THR A 33 -6.99 4.08 2.21
C THR A 33 -7.94 5.15 1.69
N ALA A 34 -8.74 4.86 0.66
CA ALA A 34 -9.63 5.82 0.02
C ALA A 34 -11.02 5.89 0.67
N SER A 35 -11.55 4.77 1.16
CA SER A 35 -12.96 4.68 1.56
C SER A 35 -13.20 4.91 3.05
N TYR A 36 -12.15 5.22 3.84
CA TYR A 36 -12.20 5.34 5.32
C TYR A 36 -12.95 4.19 6.00
N LYS A 37 -13.16 3.09 5.27
CA LYS A 37 -13.98 1.97 5.66
C LYS A 37 -13.09 1.18 6.58
N LEU A 38 -13.14 1.59 7.84
CA LEU A 38 -12.64 0.86 8.99
C LEU A 38 -12.82 -0.61 8.70
N LEU A 39 -11.75 -1.34 8.98
CA LEU A 39 -11.62 -2.77 9.11
C LEU A 39 -12.75 -3.34 9.98
N LYS A 40 -13.99 -3.28 9.51
CA LYS A 40 -15.08 -4.14 9.93
C LYS A 40 -14.75 -5.49 9.36
N ALA A 41 -13.73 -6.12 9.95
CA ALA A 41 -13.50 -7.55 9.94
C ALA A 41 -13.93 -8.26 8.65
N ASN A 42 -13.61 -7.69 7.49
CA ASN A 42 -13.43 -8.56 6.35
C ASN A 42 -12.11 -9.21 6.72
N LYS A 43 -12.24 -10.45 7.21
CA LYS A 43 -11.25 -11.49 7.02
C LYS A 43 -10.88 -11.41 5.54
N CYS A 44 -9.97 -10.50 5.21
CA CYS A 44 -9.18 -10.65 4.03
C CYS A 44 -8.47 -11.96 4.35
N ASP A 45 -8.89 -13.03 3.69
CA ASP A 45 -8.35 -14.37 3.77
C ASP A 45 -6.95 -14.29 3.14
N ILE A 46 -6.10 -13.45 3.73
CA ILE A 46 -4.70 -13.22 3.44
C ILE A 46 -4.03 -14.47 3.97
N LYS A 47 -4.12 -15.52 3.16
CA LYS A 47 -3.85 -16.91 3.52
C LYS A 47 -2.36 -17.16 3.80
N LEU A 48 -1.48 -16.23 3.47
CA LEU A 48 -0.03 -16.36 3.66
C LEU A 48 0.55 -15.15 4.39
N ALA A 49 1.52 -15.40 5.28
CA ALA A 49 2.24 -14.34 6.01
C ALA A 49 2.92 -13.33 5.07
N THR A 50 3.38 -13.79 3.91
CA THR A 50 3.98 -12.97 2.83
C THR A 50 3.04 -11.89 2.33
N ASP A 51 1.73 -12.19 2.26
CA ASP A 51 0.74 -11.23 1.79
C ASP A 51 0.47 -10.13 2.83
N LYS A 52 0.72 -10.37 4.13
CA LYS A 52 0.55 -9.35 5.18
C LYS A 52 1.67 -8.31 5.15
N GLU A 53 2.90 -8.75 4.93
CA GLU A 53 4.07 -7.86 4.80
C GLU A 53 4.01 -7.06 3.49
N ALA A 54 3.63 -7.70 2.40
CA ALA A 54 3.33 -7.04 1.13
C ALA A 54 2.21 -5.99 1.29
N TYR A 55 1.10 -6.37 1.92
CA TYR A 55 -0.02 -5.47 2.19
C TYR A 55 0.38 -4.25 3.03
N SER A 56 1.07 -4.47 4.15
CA SER A 56 1.47 -3.37 5.05
C SER A 56 2.48 -2.43 4.39
N SER A 57 3.37 -2.97 3.55
CA SER A 57 4.35 -2.20 2.80
C SER A 57 3.71 -1.38 1.69
N LEU A 58 2.74 -1.94 0.95
CA LEU A 58 1.93 -1.20 -0.03
C LEU A 58 1.09 -0.11 0.62
N LEU A 59 0.46 -0.41 1.76
CA LEU A 59 -0.29 0.58 2.52
C LEU A 59 0.60 1.75 2.93
N SER A 60 1.81 1.44 3.40
CA SER A 60 2.81 2.44 3.78
C SER A 60 3.27 3.26 2.58
N LEU A 61 3.52 2.62 1.44
CA LEU A 61 3.88 3.27 0.18
C LEU A 61 2.80 4.27 -0.24
N VAL A 62 1.53 3.87 -0.27
CA VAL A 62 0.41 4.73 -0.66
C VAL A 62 0.33 5.96 0.24
N VAL A 63 0.55 5.76 1.54
CA VAL A 63 0.45 6.83 2.53
C VAL A 63 1.63 7.79 2.45
N GLU A 64 2.86 7.28 2.33
CA GLU A 64 4.05 8.10 2.18
C GLU A 64 4.03 8.87 0.85
N ALA A 65 3.59 8.22 -0.23
CA ALA A 65 3.40 8.85 -1.54
C ALA A 65 2.37 9.98 -1.46
N ALA A 66 1.22 9.75 -0.81
CA ALA A 66 0.20 10.79 -0.64
C ALA A 66 0.69 11.93 0.25
N LYS A 67 1.39 11.62 1.35
CA LYS A 67 1.97 12.59 2.29
C LYS A 67 3.02 13.49 1.65
N HIS A 68 3.87 12.93 0.79
CA HIS A 68 4.89 13.69 0.04
C HIS A 68 4.39 14.27 -1.27
N ASN A 69 3.09 14.14 -1.58
CA ASN A 69 2.51 14.55 -2.85
C ASN A 69 3.27 13.98 -4.07
N ALA A 70 3.73 12.73 -3.97
CA ALA A 70 4.53 12.08 -5.01
C ALA A 70 3.80 12.11 -6.36
N ASP A 71 4.57 12.38 -7.41
CA ASP A 71 4.14 12.30 -8.80
C ASP A 71 4.34 10.87 -9.34
N SER A 72 3.73 10.59 -10.49
CA SER A 72 3.80 9.28 -11.12
C SER A 72 5.22 8.82 -11.44
N ALA A 73 6.13 9.74 -11.84
CA ALA A 73 7.50 9.37 -12.18
C ALA A 73 8.30 8.99 -10.93
N SER A 74 8.13 9.73 -9.83
CA SER A 74 8.73 9.40 -8.53
C SER A 74 8.28 8.03 -8.01
N ILE A 75 6.99 7.71 -8.16
CA ILE A 75 6.43 6.40 -7.74
C ILE A 75 6.96 5.29 -8.64
N SER A 76 6.88 5.45 -9.96
CA SER A 76 7.39 4.46 -10.92
C SER A 76 8.86 4.15 -10.66
N SER A 77 9.71 5.17 -10.53
CA SER A 77 11.14 4.98 -10.26
C SER A 77 11.39 4.15 -8.99
N THR A 78 10.62 4.38 -7.93
CA THR A 78 10.74 3.62 -6.67
C THR A 78 10.32 2.16 -6.86
N LEU A 79 9.26 1.91 -7.61
CA LEU A 79 8.75 0.56 -7.89
C LEU A 79 9.66 -0.22 -8.85
N GLU A 80 10.29 0.46 -9.80
CA GLU A 80 11.31 -0.10 -10.70
C GLU A 80 12.52 -0.58 -9.90
N GLU A 81 12.99 0.19 -8.91
CA GLU A 81 14.05 -0.24 -7.99
C GLU A 81 13.66 -1.49 -7.17
N CYS A 82 12.35 -1.66 -6.91
CA CYS A 82 11.78 -2.85 -6.26
C CYS A 82 11.50 -4.00 -7.23
N ARG A 83 11.97 -3.92 -8.48
CA ARG A 83 11.84 -4.94 -9.54
C ARG A 83 10.42 -5.25 -9.98
N TRP A 84 9.50 -4.29 -9.85
CA TRP A 84 8.17 -4.44 -10.40
C TRP A 84 8.21 -4.36 -11.93
N ASP A 85 7.35 -5.12 -12.59
CA ASP A 85 7.16 -4.99 -14.03
C ASP A 85 6.28 -3.78 -14.38
N ALA A 86 6.31 -3.39 -15.65
CA ALA A 86 5.59 -2.22 -16.15
C ALA A 86 4.07 -2.33 -16.00
N SER A 87 3.49 -3.54 -16.02
CA SER A 87 2.04 -3.74 -15.85
C SER A 87 1.63 -3.43 -14.41
N HIS A 88 2.33 -4.03 -13.44
CA HIS A 88 2.09 -3.76 -12.03
C HIS A 88 2.28 -2.28 -11.69
N ILE A 89 3.38 -1.66 -12.16
CA ILE A 89 3.64 -0.23 -11.96
C ILE A 89 2.51 0.62 -12.51
N SER A 90 2.10 0.39 -13.76
CA SER A 90 1.06 1.17 -14.42
C SER A 90 -0.28 1.06 -13.68
N SER A 91 -0.64 -0.15 -13.25
CA SER A 91 -1.86 -0.39 -12.47
C SER A 91 -1.84 0.35 -11.12
N PHE A 92 -0.72 0.26 -10.39
CA PHE A 92 -0.55 0.95 -9.12
C PHE A 92 -0.64 2.47 -9.28
N VAL A 93 0.11 3.04 -10.22
CA VAL A 93 0.14 4.48 -10.46
C VAL A 93 -1.24 4.99 -10.85
N ASN A 94 -1.97 4.28 -11.73
CA ASN A 94 -3.32 4.65 -12.12
C ASN A 94 -4.30 4.63 -10.94
N MET A 95 -4.24 3.59 -10.10
CA MET A 95 -5.05 3.52 -8.88
C MET A 95 -4.70 4.61 -7.88
N PHE A 96 -3.40 4.91 -7.72
CA PHE A 96 -2.93 5.97 -6.83
C PHE A 96 -3.45 7.33 -7.28
N GLN A 97 -3.29 7.70 -8.55
CA GLN A 97 -3.77 8.99 -9.06
C GLN A 97 -5.29 9.13 -8.91
N THR A 98 -6.04 8.06 -9.17
CA THR A 98 -7.50 8.04 -9.02
C THR A 98 -7.96 8.30 -7.57
N HIS A 99 -7.18 7.87 -6.58
CA HIS A 99 -7.54 7.97 -5.16
C HIS A 99 -6.75 9.03 -4.38
N LYS A 100 -5.74 9.65 -4.99
CA LYS A 100 -4.76 10.53 -4.35
C LYS A 100 -5.41 11.62 -3.49
N GLU A 101 -6.34 12.37 -4.06
CA GLU A 101 -7.03 13.47 -3.37
C GLU A 101 -7.82 12.99 -2.14
N LYS A 102 -8.47 11.82 -2.26
CA LYS A 102 -9.23 11.22 -1.14
C LYS A 102 -8.30 10.80 -0.01
N ILE A 103 -7.18 10.17 -0.35
CA ILE A 103 -6.17 9.71 0.61
C ILE A 103 -5.53 10.92 1.32
N GLN A 104 -5.18 11.97 0.57
CA GLN A 104 -4.62 13.21 1.13
C GLN A 104 -5.59 13.93 2.07
N THR A 105 -6.87 13.97 1.71
CA THR A 105 -7.94 14.51 2.56
C THR A 105 -8.05 13.72 3.87
N ALA A 106 -8.05 12.39 3.78
CA ALA A 106 -8.14 11.51 4.94
C ALA A 106 -6.88 11.53 5.84
N LEU A 107 -5.69 11.77 5.26
CA LEU A 107 -4.46 12.02 6.02
C LEU A 107 -4.54 13.35 6.79
N SER A 108 -5.05 14.40 6.14
CA SER A 108 -5.19 15.74 6.75
C SER A 108 -6.16 15.74 7.93
N MET A 109 -7.18 14.88 7.90
CA MET A 109 -8.13 14.71 9.01
C MET A 109 -7.61 13.83 10.17
N SER A 110 -6.34 13.36 10.13
CA SER A 110 -5.72 12.47 11.13
C SER A 110 -6.43 11.10 11.31
N ILE A 111 -7.37 10.78 10.42
CA ILE A 111 -8.14 9.52 10.44
C ILE A 111 -7.22 8.36 10.06
N ILE A 112 -6.36 8.54 9.06
CA ILE A 112 -5.49 7.48 8.55
C ILE A 112 -4.37 7.14 9.55
N PHE A 113 -3.76 8.13 10.22
CA PHE A 113 -2.65 7.90 11.15
C PHE A 113 -3.03 6.97 12.32
N LYS A 114 -4.23 7.15 12.91
CA LYS A 114 -4.72 6.26 13.98
C LYS A 114 -4.96 4.82 13.48
N ASN A 115 -5.44 4.67 12.25
CA ASN A 115 -5.78 3.38 11.67
C ASN A 115 -4.55 2.60 11.20
N ILE A 116 -3.55 3.29 10.61
CA ILE A 116 -2.27 2.67 10.25
C ILE A 116 -1.52 2.25 11.51
N LEU A 117 -1.47 3.06 12.56
CA LEU A 117 -0.79 2.69 13.80
C LEU A 117 -1.42 1.44 14.43
N HIS A 118 -2.76 1.33 14.42
CA HIS A 118 -3.47 0.15 14.91
C HIS A 118 -3.17 -1.10 14.05
N TYR A 119 -3.10 -0.95 12.72
CA TYR A 119 -2.78 -2.07 11.83
C TYR A 119 -1.31 -2.50 11.90
N PHE A 120 -0.38 -1.54 12.02
CA PHE A 120 1.04 -1.81 12.24
C PHE A 120 1.26 -2.55 13.55
N VAL A 121 0.57 -2.16 14.63
CA VAL A 121 0.62 -2.89 15.90
C VAL A 121 0.09 -4.31 15.73
N HIS A 122 -1.00 -4.52 14.98
CA HIS A 122 -1.61 -5.85 14.86
C HIS A 122 -0.93 -6.78 13.83
N VAL A 123 -0.18 -6.23 12.86
CA VAL A 123 0.51 -7.00 11.80
C VAL A 123 2.02 -7.10 12.02
N CYS A 124 2.69 -6.09 12.58
CA CYS A 124 4.12 -6.13 12.88
C CYS A 124 4.47 -6.59 14.32
N VAL A 125 3.52 -6.61 15.27
CA VAL A 125 3.75 -7.17 16.63
C VAL A 125 3.25 -8.62 16.71
N ILE A 126 3.60 -9.44 15.71
CA ILE A 126 3.64 -10.88 15.88
C ILE A 126 4.94 -11.33 15.24
N LYS A 127 6.01 -11.28 16.03
CA LYS A 127 7.26 -11.95 15.76
C LYS A 127 7.59 -12.78 17.00
#